data_AF-A0A661JZ07-F1
#
_entry.id   AF-A0A661JZ07-F1
#
_cell.length_a   1.000
_cell.length_b   1.000
_cell.length_c   1.000
_cell.angle_alpha   90.00
_cell.angle_beta   90.00
_cell.angle_gamma   90.00
#
_symmetry.space_group_name_H-M   'P 1'
#
loop_
_entity.id
_entity.type
_entity.pdbx_description
1 polymer ?
#
loop_
_entity_poly.entity_id
_entity_poly.type
_entity_poly.pdbx_seq_one_letter_code
_entity_poly.pdbx_strand_id
1 'polypeptide(L)'
;MLGSGALVLRKFFATGNYLPVFFGFLGLYYFRRHVYYAHLSLVLVIFLLVLSIMPWISDRYFLAPLVWMYPLSAYALTWSFSHLSRPIKILAILTIVLCPLVWADKALTPPDADRLARKDAGRWILASAGGDNIVVTNRDRLAFYARARFVPLMGSNDIKKSPGRCMAIDTMLADGKAAKSVLDRMGIKPDRKFRTIYVYLPRYSGCAQRLKDIH
;
A
#
# COMPACT_ATOMS: atom_id res chain seq x y z
N MET A 1 14.10 13.81 15.75
CA MET A 1 13.72 14.37 14.43
C MET A 1 14.73 14.06 13.30
N LEU A 2 15.99 13.68 13.56
CA LEU A 2 16.98 13.33 12.52
C LEU A 2 16.75 11.98 11.79
N GLY A 3 15.84 11.13 12.26
CA GLY A 3 15.55 9.83 11.62
C GLY A 3 14.65 9.87 10.37
N SER A 4 14.00 10.99 10.07
CA SER A 4 13.01 11.07 8.98
C SER A 4 13.66 11.29 7.60
N GLY A 5 14.68 12.15 7.50
CA GLY A 5 15.31 12.50 6.23
C GLY A 5 16.08 11.34 5.59
N ALA A 6 16.86 10.60 6.37
CA ALA A 6 17.59 9.43 5.88
C ALA A 6 16.64 8.31 5.40
N LEU A 7 15.50 8.13 6.08
CA LEU A 7 14.47 7.18 5.68
C LEU A 7 13.80 7.60 4.36
N VAL A 8 13.48 8.89 4.22
CA VAL A 8 12.89 9.47 3.01
C VAL A 8 13.86 9.32 1.83
N LEU A 9 15.14 9.64 1.99
CA LEU A 9 16.15 9.45 0.95
C LEU A 9 16.28 7.98 0.58
N ARG A 10 16.41 7.09 1.58
CA ARG A 10 16.47 5.64 1.33
C ARG A 10 15.26 5.15 0.54
N LYS A 11 14.06 5.62 0.88
CA LYS A 11 12.83 5.29 0.14
C LYS A 11 12.81 5.88 -1.28
N PHE A 12 13.22 7.13 -1.45
CA PHE A 12 13.29 7.79 -2.74
C PHE A 12 14.21 7.04 -3.71
N PHE A 13 15.43 6.73 -3.27
CA PHE A 13 16.40 5.98 -4.07
C PHE A 13 15.99 4.51 -4.28
N ALA A 14 15.40 3.86 -3.27
CA ALA A 14 14.88 2.50 -3.43
C ALA A 14 13.71 2.44 -4.42
N THR A 15 12.90 3.49 -4.52
CA THR A 15 11.77 3.58 -5.46
C THR A 15 12.25 3.93 -6.87
N GLY A 16 13.21 4.84 -7.00
CA GLY A 16 13.68 5.37 -8.29
C GLY A 16 14.81 4.59 -8.95
N ASN A 17 15.43 3.66 -8.24
CA ASN A 17 16.71 3.02 -8.57
C ASN A 17 17.89 4.02 -8.55
N TYR A 18 18.98 3.65 -7.86
CA TYR A 18 20.13 4.54 -7.61
C TYR A 18 20.77 5.08 -8.89
N LEU A 19 20.86 4.26 -9.93
CA LEU A 19 21.54 4.61 -11.17
C LEU A 19 20.73 5.60 -12.04
N PRO A 20 19.43 5.37 -12.33
CA PRO A 20 18.60 6.39 -13.01
C PRO A 20 18.55 7.71 -12.25
N VAL A 21 18.47 7.68 -10.92
CA VAL A 21 18.47 8.89 -10.09
C VAL A 21 19.80 9.64 -10.21
N PHE A 22 20.93 8.93 -10.16
CA PHE A 22 22.26 9.53 -10.36
C PHE A 22 22.37 10.21 -11.73
N PHE A 23 21.97 9.53 -12.81
CA PHE A 23 21.95 10.14 -14.15
C PHE A 23 20.95 11.30 -14.26
N GLY A 24 19.86 11.28 -13.50
CA GLY A 24 18.91 12.40 -13.42
C GLY A 24 19.56 13.67 -12.86
N PHE A 25 20.35 13.54 -11.78
CA PHE A 25 21.14 14.63 -11.23
C PHE A 25 22.27 15.08 -12.16
N LEU A 26 22.93 14.14 -12.83
CA LEU A 26 23.93 14.46 -13.85
C LEU A 26 23.30 15.27 -14.99
N GLY A 27 22.09 14.88 -15.41
CA GLY A 27 21.30 15.60 -16.41
C GLY A 27 20.92 17.00 -15.95
N LEU A 28 20.46 17.17 -14.70
CA LEU A 28 20.23 18.49 -14.10
C LEU A 28 21.48 19.39 -14.17
N TYR A 29 22.67 18.83 -13.91
CA TYR A 29 23.92 19.58 -13.94
C TYR A 29 24.28 20.09 -15.34
N TYR A 30 24.10 19.26 -16.38
CA TYR A 30 24.45 19.61 -17.76
C TYR A 30 23.32 20.32 -18.52
N PHE A 31 22.06 20.16 -18.11
CA PHE A 31 20.86 20.68 -18.77
C PHE A 31 20.32 21.96 -18.10
N ARG A 32 21.21 22.86 -17.65
CA ARG A 32 20.85 24.05 -16.85
C ARG A 32 20.07 25.15 -17.60
N ARG A 33 19.92 25.08 -18.93
CA ARG A 33 19.46 26.20 -19.77
C ARG A 33 18.01 26.14 -20.25
N HIS A 34 17.17 25.25 -19.72
CA HIS A 34 15.82 25.05 -20.26
C HIS A 34 14.71 25.19 -19.21
N VAL A 35 13.51 25.57 -19.67
CA VAL A 35 12.25 25.65 -18.91
C VAL A 35 11.98 24.39 -18.07
N TYR A 36 12.47 23.23 -18.54
CA TYR A 36 12.39 21.95 -17.84
C TYR A 36 13.10 21.96 -16.47
N TYR A 37 14.25 22.63 -16.34
CA TYR A 37 14.97 22.75 -15.08
C TYR A 37 14.14 23.48 -14.03
N ALA A 38 13.54 24.62 -14.42
CA ALA A 38 12.67 25.39 -13.52
C ALA A 38 11.44 24.57 -13.07
N HIS A 39 10.83 23.82 -13.99
CA HIS A 39 9.71 22.93 -13.66
C HIS A 39 10.10 21.82 -12.70
N LEU A 40 11.24 21.14 -12.94
CA LEU A 40 11.70 20.08 -12.03
C LEU A 40 12.09 20.64 -10.65
N SER A 41 12.75 21.79 -10.58
CA SER A 41 13.04 22.46 -9.31
C SER A 41 11.76 22.77 -8.55
N LEU A 42 10.73 23.28 -9.23
CA LEU A 42 9.42 23.52 -8.62
C LEU A 42 8.78 22.22 -8.12
N VAL A 43 8.80 21.14 -8.90
CA VAL A 43 8.28 19.82 -8.50
C VAL A 43 9.02 19.28 -7.27
N LEU A 44 10.34 19.42 -7.20
CA LEU A 44 11.14 19.00 -6.05
C LEU A 44 10.82 19.85 -4.81
N VAL A 45 10.63 21.16 -4.96
CA VAL A 45 10.22 22.04 -3.84
C VAL A 45 8.84 21.66 -3.32
N ILE A 46 7.85 21.47 -4.21
CA ILE A 46 6.51 21.03 -3.83
C ILE A 46 6.56 19.67 -3.12
N PHE A 47 7.34 18.73 -3.66
CA PHE A 47 7.53 17.42 -3.06
C PHE A 47 8.12 17.50 -1.64
N LEU A 48 9.12 18.35 -1.43
CA LEU A 48 9.70 18.58 -0.11
C LEU A 48 8.68 19.19 0.87
N LEU A 49 7.92 20.20 0.44
CA LEU A 49 6.86 20.80 1.26
C LEU A 49 5.81 19.78 1.68
N VAL A 50 5.36 18.96 0.73
CA VAL A 50 4.38 17.89 0.97
C VAL A 50 4.91 16.88 2.00
N LEU A 51 6.18 16.46 1.90
CA LEU A 51 6.80 15.58 2.87
C LEU A 51 6.96 16.23 4.26
N SER A 52 7.29 17.52 4.31
CA SER A 52 7.41 18.26 5.57
C SER A 52 6.08 18.36 6.32
N ILE A 53 4.97 18.56 5.60
CA ILE A 53 3.64 18.70 6.19
C ILE A 53 3.05 17.32 6.54
N MET A 54 3.34 16.28 5.76
CA MET A 54 2.75 14.96 5.91
C MET A 54 3.82 13.85 6.00
N PRO A 55 4.46 13.64 7.16
CA PRO A 55 5.53 12.63 7.30
C PRO A 55 5.06 11.18 7.13
N TRP A 56 3.74 10.93 7.15
CA TRP A 56 3.11 9.61 7.00
C TRP A 56 2.69 9.30 5.55
N ILE A 57 3.21 10.07 4.58
CA ILE A 57 2.77 9.99 3.20
C ILE A 57 3.07 8.63 2.56
N SER A 58 2.15 8.20 1.69
CA SER A 58 2.29 6.96 0.93
C SER A 58 3.55 6.99 0.05
N ASP A 59 4.24 5.86 -0.07
CA ASP A 59 5.42 5.73 -0.95
C ASP A 59 5.12 6.08 -2.43
N ARG A 60 3.85 6.16 -2.83
CA ARG A 60 3.42 6.60 -4.17
C ARG A 60 3.77 8.05 -4.49
N TYR A 61 3.85 8.92 -3.49
CA TYR A 61 4.17 10.34 -3.73
C TYR A 61 5.62 10.54 -4.17
N PHE A 62 6.49 9.56 -3.96
CA PHE A 62 7.85 9.55 -4.48
C PHE A 62 7.89 9.37 -6.00
N LEU A 63 6.84 8.81 -6.61
CA LEU A 63 6.80 8.58 -8.06
C LEU A 63 6.77 9.89 -8.85
N ALA A 64 6.07 10.91 -8.36
CA ALA A 64 5.95 12.18 -9.06
C ALA A 64 7.33 12.82 -9.36
N PRO A 65 8.18 13.15 -8.38
CA PRO A 65 9.51 13.69 -8.67
C PRO A 65 10.40 12.73 -9.47
N LEU A 66 10.26 11.41 -9.27
CA LEU A 66 11.03 10.41 -10.02
C LEU A 66 10.71 10.41 -11.53
N VAL A 67 9.43 10.47 -11.89
CA VAL A 67 8.99 10.55 -13.30
C VAL A 67 9.57 11.79 -13.98
N TRP A 68 9.60 12.92 -13.27
CA TRP A 68 10.18 14.16 -13.78
C TRP A 68 11.72 14.13 -13.87
N MET A 69 12.41 13.17 -13.27
CA MET A 69 13.86 13.01 -13.46
C MET A 69 14.21 12.15 -14.67
N TYR A 70 13.35 11.21 -15.09
CA TYR A 70 13.68 10.26 -16.15
C TYR A 70 14.07 10.88 -17.49
N PRO A 71 13.43 11.97 -17.98
CA PRO A 71 13.89 12.64 -19.20
C PRO A 71 15.33 13.19 -19.07
N LEU A 72 15.71 13.69 -17.89
CA LEU A 72 17.08 14.14 -17.63
C LEU A 72 18.05 12.98 -17.50
N SER A 73 17.62 11.87 -16.89
CA SER A 73 18.42 10.65 -16.87
C SER A 73 18.72 10.16 -18.29
N ALA A 74 17.72 10.16 -19.18
CA ALA A 74 17.88 9.78 -20.58
C ALA A 74 18.82 10.74 -21.35
N TYR A 75 18.66 12.05 -21.15
CA TYR A 75 19.57 13.05 -21.70
C TYR A 75 21.01 12.84 -21.21
N ALA A 76 21.19 12.64 -19.90
CA ALA A 76 22.52 12.44 -19.32
C ALA A 76 23.17 11.15 -19.84
N LEU A 77 22.41 10.06 -19.96
CA LEU A 77 22.91 8.80 -20.51
C LEU A 77 23.42 8.98 -21.94
N THR A 78 22.61 9.59 -22.82
CA THR A 78 23.01 9.84 -24.21
C THR A 78 24.20 10.79 -24.30
N TRP A 79 24.18 11.88 -23.54
CA TRP A 79 25.27 12.85 -23.49
C TRP A 79 26.59 12.24 -22.99
N SER A 80 26.51 11.31 -22.02
CA SER A 80 27.66 10.60 -21.46
C SER A 80 28.41 9.76 -22.48
N PHE A 81 27.71 9.15 -23.44
CA PHE A 81 28.35 8.35 -24.49
C PHE A 81 29.22 9.20 -25.42
N SER A 82 28.83 10.44 -25.67
CA SER A 82 29.55 11.35 -26.55
C SER A 82 30.66 12.13 -25.84
N HIS A 83 30.47 12.53 -24.58
CA HIS A 83 31.33 13.56 -23.95
C HIS A 83 32.09 13.11 -22.70
N LEU A 84 31.76 11.98 -22.09
CA LEU A 84 32.35 11.56 -20.81
C LEU A 84 33.38 10.45 -20.92
N SER A 85 34.11 10.22 -19.84
CA SER A 85 35.18 9.22 -19.74
C SER A 85 34.66 7.78 -19.79
N ARG A 86 35.53 6.83 -20.16
CA ARG A 86 35.24 5.38 -20.19
C ARG A 86 34.49 4.85 -18.95
N PRO A 87 34.87 5.15 -17.69
CA PRO A 87 34.14 4.64 -16.52
C PRO A 87 32.67 5.09 -16.48
N ILE A 88 32.38 6.34 -16.88
CA ILE A 88 30.99 6.84 -16.89
C ILE A 88 30.17 6.16 -17.99
N LYS A 89 30.79 5.86 -19.15
CA LYS A 89 30.14 5.08 -20.21
C LYS A 89 29.79 3.66 -19.74
N ILE A 90 30.68 3.00 -19.00
CA ILE A 90 30.39 1.68 -18.40
C ILE A 90 29.20 1.79 -17.44
N LEU A 91 29.17 2.82 -16.58
CA LEU A 91 28.04 3.06 -15.68
C LEU A 91 26.72 3.33 -16.43
N ALA A 92 26.77 4.04 -17.56
CA ALA A 92 25.63 4.29 -18.41
C ALA A 92 25.08 2.99 -19.02
N ILE A 93 25.96 2.12 -19.53
CA ILE A 93 25.59 0.79 -20.03
C ILE A 93 24.95 -0.05 -18.91
N LEU A 94 25.58 -0.10 -17.74
CA LEU A 94 25.02 -0.80 -16.58
C LEU A 94 23.63 -0.27 -16.21
N THR A 95 23.42 1.05 -16.27
CA THR A 95 22.12 1.66 -15.99
C THR A 95 21.05 1.21 -16.97
N ILE A 96 21.38 1.16 -18.27
CA ILE A 96 20.47 0.72 -19.33
C ILE A 96 20.10 -0.76 -19.17
N VAL A 97 21.05 -1.61 -18.77
CA VAL A 97 20.81 -3.05 -18.58
C VAL A 97 20.07 -3.34 -17.28
N LEU A 98 20.46 -2.70 -16.18
CA LEU A 98 19.90 -2.96 -14.85
C LEU A 98 18.48 -2.38 -14.70
N CYS A 99 18.14 -1.30 -15.40
CA CYS A 99 16.83 -0.68 -15.25
C CYS A 99 15.68 -1.66 -15.65
N PRO A 100 15.67 -2.28 -16.86
CA PRO A 100 14.68 -3.29 -17.21
C PRO A 100 14.67 -4.49 -16.26
N LEU A 101 15.83 -4.94 -15.78
CA LEU A 101 15.93 -6.08 -14.86
C LEU A 101 15.25 -5.79 -13.52
N VAL A 102 15.44 -4.59 -12.96
CA VAL A 102 14.77 -4.18 -11.72
C VAL A 102 13.26 -4.07 -11.92
N TRP A 103 12.82 -3.52 -13.05
CA TRP A 103 11.40 -3.46 -13.37
C TRP A 103 10.80 -4.86 -13.59
N ALA A 104 11.53 -5.78 -14.23
CA ALA A 104 11.13 -7.16 -14.40
C ALA A 104 10.99 -7.89 -13.06
N ASP A 105 11.97 -7.76 -12.15
CA ASP A 105 11.89 -8.29 -10.78
C ASP A 105 10.64 -7.79 -10.05
N LYS A 106 10.35 -6.49 -10.14
CA LYS A 106 9.14 -5.91 -9.53
C LYS A 106 7.85 -6.38 -10.19
N ALA A 107 7.83 -6.53 -11.51
CA ALA A 107 6.66 -7.01 -12.25
C ALA A 107 6.38 -8.49 -11.96
N LEU A 108 7.42 -9.29 -11.72
CA LEU A 108 7.33 -10.71 -11.41
C LEU A 108 7.18 -11.00 -9.92
N THR A 109 7.33 -9.99 -9.05
CA THR A 109 7.07 -10.14 -7.62
C THR A 109 5.61 -10.56 -7.43
N PRO A 110 5.34 -11.73 -6.82
CA PRO A 110 3.98 -12.20 -6.65
C PRO A 110 3.19 -11.19 -5.79
N PRO A 111 1.90 -10.98 -6.10
CA PRO A 111 1.06 -10.11 -5.30
C PRO A 111 1.03 -10.59 -3.84
N ASP A 112 1.14 -9.64 -2.92
CA ASP A 112 1.05 -9.90 -1.48
C ASP A 112 -0.23 -10.68 -1.16
N ALA A 113 -0.06 -11.94 -0.74
CA ALA A 113 -1.15 -12.87 -0.52
C ALA A 113 -2.09 -12.43 0.61
N ASP A 114 -1.67 -11.57 1.54
CA ASP A 114 -2.57 -10.98 2.54
C ASP A 114 -3.43 -9.86 1.95
N ARG A 115 -2.89 -9.09 1.00
CA ARG A 115 -3.70 -8.11 0.25
C ARG A 115 -4.73 -8.80 -0.63
N LEU A 116 -4.36 -9.92 -1.26
CA LEU A 116 -5.29 -10.75 -2.00
C LEU A 116 -6.38 -11.33 -1.09
N ALA A 117 -6.01 -11.92 0.05
CA ALA A 117 -6.98 -12.44 1.01
C ALA A 117 -8.01 -11.40 1.46
N ARG A 118 -7.60 -10.13 1.68
CA ARG A 118 -8.52 -9.02 2.02
C ARG A 118 -9.49 -8.73 0.88
N LYS A 119 -8.99 -8.71 -0.36
CA LYS A 119 -9.78 -8.45 -1.56
C LYS A 119 -10.78 -9.57 -1.81
N ASP A 120 -10.34 -10.82 -1.68
CA ASP A 120 -11.17 -12.00 -1.90
C ASP A 120 -12.23 -12.15 -0.80
N ALA A 121 -11.88 -11.88 0.45
CA ALA A 121 -12.83 -11.85 1.56
C ALA A 121 -13.91 -10.79 1.35
N GLY A 122 -13.53 -9.56 0.98
CA GLY A 122 -14.48 -8.49 0.71
C GLY A 122 -15.40 -8.81 -0.47
N ARG A 123 -14.85 -9.34 -1.58
CA ARG A 123 -15.65 -9.79 -2.74
C ARG A 123 -16.61 -10.91 -2.38
N TRP A 124 -16.17 -11.85 -1.55
CA TRP A 124 -17.03 -12.93 -1.09
C TRP A 124 -18.17 -12.41 -0.21
N ILE A 125 -17.90 -11.48 0.72
CA ILE A 125 -18.95 -10.82 1.52
C ILE A 125 -19.95 -10.11 0.62
N LEU A 126 -19.48 -9.35 -0.37
CA LEU A 126 -20.36 -8.68 -1.34
C LEU A 126 -21.26 -9.68 -2.07
N ALA A 127 -20.71 -10.83 -2.49
CA ALA A 127 -21.47 -11.88 -3.17
C ALA A 127 -22.45 -12.62 -2.25
N SER A 128 -22.13 -12.76 -0.96
CA SER A 128 -22.92 -13.56 -0.01
C SER A 128 -23.97 -12.75 0.77
N ALA A 129 -23.65 -11.53 1.18
CA ALA A 129 -24.53 -10.66 1.96
C ALA A 129 -25.17 -9.56 1.12
N GLY A 130 -24.56 -9.17 -0.01
CA GLY A 130 -24.94 -7.98 -0.78
C GLY A 130 -24.19 -6.72 -0.34
N GLY A 131 -24.28 -5.66 -1.17
CA GLY A 131 -23.71 -4.35 -0.88
C GLY A 131 -24.48 -3.59 0.21
N ASP A 132 -23.90 -2.49 0.70
CA ASP A 132 -24.48 -1.55 1.69
C ASP A 132 -24.78 -2.10 3.10
N ASN A 133 -24.51 -3.39 3.32
CA ASN A 133 -24.55 -3.97 4.66
C ASN A 133 -23.48 -3.37 5.58
N ILE A 134 -23.74 -3.48 6.89
CA ILE A 134 -22.75 -3.09 7.90
C ILE A 134 -21.77 -4.25 8.09
N VAL A 135 -20.48 -3.99 7.87
CA VAL A 135 -19.39 -4.93 8.13
C VAL A 135 -18.57 -4.42 9.30
N VAL A 136 -18.59 -5.18 10.38
CA VAL A 136 -17.74 -4.95 11.56
C VAL A 136 -16.38 -5.58 11.29
N THR A 137 -15.34 -4.76 11.20
CA THR A 137 -14.00 -5.24 10.87
C THR A 137 -12.92 -4.38 11.50
N ASN A 138 -11.78 -5.00 11.81
CA ASN A 138 -10.56 -4.30 12.23
C ASN A 138 -9.70 -3.85 11.04
N ARG A 139 -10.21 -3.98 9.81
CA ARG A 139 -9.56 -3.57 8.55
C ARG A 139 -10.53 -2.81 7.64
N ASP A 140 -10.38 -1.50 7.61
CA ASP A 140 -11.11 -0.57 6.73
C ASP A 140 -11.23 -1.02 5.26
N ARG A 141 -10.11 -1.45 4.66
CA ARG A 141 -10.05 -1.88 3.26
C ARG A 141 -10.92 -3.08 2.94
N LEU A 142 -11.25 -3.90 3.94
CA LEU A 142 -12.10 -5.06 3.76
C LEU A 142 -13.55 -4.63 3.53
N ALA A 143 -14.05 -3.68 4.32
CA ALA A 143 -15.37 -3.08 4.12
C ALA A 143 -15.46 -2.35 2.76
N PHE A 144 -14.37 -1.69 2.34
CA PHE A 144 -14.28 -1.08 1.00
C PHE A 144 -14.49 -2.12 -0.12
N TYR A 145 -13.80 -3.27 -0.08
CA TYR A 145 -13.97 -4.31 -1.10
C TYR A 145 -15.34 -4.99 -1.06
N ALA A 146 -15.97 -5.04 0.11
CA ALA A 146 -17.33 -5.53 0.29
C ALA A 146 -18.41 -4.53 -0.13
N ARG A 147 -18.03 -3.28 -0.52
CA ARG A 147 -18.97 -2.15 -0.73
C ARG A 147 -19.94 -1.99 0.44
N ALA A 148 -19.40 -2.09 1.64
CA ALA A 148 -20.15 -2.14 2.89
C ALA A 148 -19.86 -0.92 3.75
N ARG A 149 -20.78 -0.58 4.66
CA ARG A 149 -20.54 0.43 5.69
C ARG A 149 -19.57 -0.13 6.73
N PHE A 150 -18.45 0.55 6.92
CA PHE A 150 -17.40 0.16 7.84
C PHE A 150 -17.79 0.50 9.28
N VAL A 151 -17.72 -0.49 10.17
CA VAL A 151 -17.73 -0.29 11.62
C VAL A 151 -16.42 -0.84 12.19
N PRO A 152 -15.62 -0.01 12.88
CA PRO A 152 -14.35 -0.45 13.44
C PRO A 152 -14.59 -1.47 14.55
N LEU A 153 -13.82 -2.55 14.52
CA LEU A 153 -13.71 -3.52 15.61
C LEU A 153 -12.53 -3.10 16.50
N MET A 154 -12.82 -2.44 17.63
CA MET A 154 -11.82 -1.96 18.59
C MET A 154 -11.69 -2.86 19.83
N GLY A 155 -12.54 -3.88 19.97
CA GLY A 155 -12.41 -4.87 21.03
C GLY A 155 -13.51 -5.93 21.04
N SER A 156 -13.43 -6.83 22.02
CA SER A 156 -14.38 -7.92 22.20
C SER A 156 -15.81 -7.45 22.56
N ASN A 157 -15.94 -6.26 23.14
CA ASN A 157 -17.24 -5.67 23.47
C ASN A 157 -18.05 -5.27 22.22
N ASP A 158 -17.39 -4.98 21.11
CA ASP A 158 -18.06 -4.58 19.86
C ASP A 158 -18.78 -5.76 19.20
N ILE A 159 -18.31 -6.98 19.47
CA ILE A 159 -18.97 -8.23 19.05
C ILE A 159 -20.34 -8.34 19.72
N LYS A 160 -20.42 -8.04 21.01
CA LYS A 160 -21.68 -8.06 21.78
C LYS A 160 -22.63 -6.94 21.34
N LYS A 161 -22.11 -5.78 20.96
CA LYS A 161 -22.89 -4.63 20.49
C LYS A 161 -23.38 -4.74 19.05
N SER A 162 -22.90 -5.74 18.31
CA SER A 162 -23.23 -5.94 16.89
C SER A 162 -23.84 -7.32 16.61
N PRO A 163 -24.90 -7.74 17.34
CA PRO A 163 -25.54 -9.02 17.08
C PRO A 163 -26.17 -9.02 15.68
N GLY A 164 -26.00 -10.11 14.94
CA GLY A 164 -26.60 -10.28 13.62
C GLY A 164 -26.05 -9.34 12.54
N ARG A 165 -24.80 -8.84 12.69
CA ARG A 165 -24.09 -8.12 11.63
C ARG A 165 -23.01 -9.00 11.00
N CYS A 166 -22.65 -8.71 9.76
CA CYS A 166 -21.49 -9.33 9.13
C CYS A 166 -20.23 -8.91 9.87
N MET A 167 -19.41 -9.87 10.28
CA MET A 167 -18.11 -9.62 10.91
C MET A 167 -16.99 -10.18 10.02
N ALA A 168 -15.96 -9.38 9.79
CA ALA A 168 -14.78 -9.81 9.06
C ALA A 168 -13.53 -9.48 9.88
N ILE A 169 -12.90 -10.49 10.45
CA ILE A 169 -11.89 -10.35 11.49
C ILE A 169 -10.54 -10.79 10.96
N ASP A 170 -9.57 -9.87 10.86
CA ASP A 170 -8.18 -10.17 10.53
C ASP A 170 -7.39 -10.48 11.80
N THR A 171 -6.98 -11.74 11.99
CA THR A 171 -6.23 -12.19 13.17
C THR A 171 -4.76 -11.80 13.18
N MET A 172 -4.28 -11.08 12.16
CA MET A 172 -2.93 -10.47 12.21
C MET A 172 -2.87 -9.32 13.22
N LEU A 173 -4.00 -8.67 13.50
CA LEU A 173 -4.09 -7.59 14.49
C LEU A 173 -4.50 -8.14 15.86
N ALA A 174 -4.01 -7.51 16.93
CA ALA A 174 -4.28 -7.91 18.31
C ALA A 174 -5.79 -7.99 18.60
N ASP A 175 -6.53 -6.96 18.21
CA ASP A 175 -7.99 -6.89 18.39
C ASP A 175 -8.72 -8.02 17.66
N GLY A 176 -8.19 -8.43 16.50
CA GLY A 176 -8.74 -9.55 15.74
C GLY A 176 -8.52 -10.91 16.41
N LYS A 177 -7.36 -11.12 17.03
CA LYS A 177 -7.10 -12.32 17.84
C LYS A 177 -8.02 -12.38 19.05
N ALA A 178 -8.15 -11.26 19.77
CA ALA A 178 -9.03 -11.15 20.92
C ALA A 178 -10.48 -11.45 20.52
N ALA A 179 -10.96 -10.83 19.43
CA ALA A 179 -12.31 -11.01 18.95
C ALA A 179 -12.61 -12.44 18.50
N LYS A 180 -11.70 -13.06 17.76
CA LYS A 180 -11.82 -14.47 17.37
C LYS A 180 -11.89 -15.39 18.60
N SER A 181 -11.06 -15.15 19.61
CA SER A 181 -11.09 -15.96 20.84
C SER A 181 -12.42 -15.90 21.59
N VAL A 182 -13.16 -14.80 21.46
CA VAL A 182 -14.50 -14.64 22.05
C VAL A 182 -15.53 -15.44 21.25
N LEU A 183 -15.49 -15.34 19.93
CA LEU A 183 -16.38 -16.11 19.04
C LEU A 183 -16.15 -17.62 19.17
N ASP A 184 -14.89 -18.05 19.26
CA ASP A 184 -14.52 -19.45 19.48
C ASP A 184 -15.05 -19.95 20.84
N ARG A 185 -14.94 -19.14 21.91
CA ARG A 185 -15.53 -19.44 23.23
C ARG A 185 -17.06 -19.49 23.22
N MET A 186 -17.71 -18.72 22.35
CA MET A 186 -19.15 -18.75 22.12
C MET A 186 -19.58 -19.92 21.21
N GLY A 187 -18.64 -20.74 20.72
CA GLY A 187 -18.93 -21.84 19.79
C GLY A 187 -19.37 -21.37 18.39
N ILE A 188 -19.18 -20.10 18.05
CA ILE A 188 -19.57 -19.54 16.76
C ILE A 188 -18.47 -19.84 15.75
N LYS A 189 -18.80 -20.71 14.78
CA LYS A 189 -17.89 -21.05 13.68
C LYS A 189 -17.93 -19.98 12.58
N PRO A 190 -16.79 -19.64 11.97
CA PRO A 190 -16.73 -18.77 10.80
C PRO A 190 -17.40 -19.45 9.60
N ASP A 191 -18.12 -18.68 8.79
CA ASP A 191 -18.71 -19.17 7.54
C ASP A 191 -17.64 -19.39 6.47
N ARG A 192 -16.59 -18.55 6.47
CA ARG A 192 -15.45 -18.72 5.58
C ARG A 192 -14.16 -18.15 6.16
N LYS A 193 -13.03 -18.75 5.76
CA LYS A 193 -11.67 -18.33 6.13
C LYS A 193 -10.86 -17.98 4.89
N PHE A 194 -10.24 -16.80 4.89
CA PHE A 194 -9.31 -16.31 3.88
C PHE A 194 -7.95 -16.01 4.55
N ARG A 195 -7.07 -17.02 4.59
CA ARG A 195 -5.79 -16.95 5.34
C ARG A 195 -6.00 -16.54 6.80
N THR A 196 -5.72 -15.28 7.14
CA THR A 196 -5.83 -14.72 8.50
C THR A 196 -7.18 -14.05 8.76
N ILE A 197 -8.04 -13.98 7.74
CA ILE A 197 -9.33 -13.30 7.81
C ILE A 197 -10.43 -14.34 8.01
N TYR A 198 -11.23 -14.15 9.04
CA TYR A 198 -12.37 -14.98 9.39
C TYR A 198 -13.65 -14.18 9.19
N VAL A 199 -14.56 -14.71 8.38
CA VAL A 199 -15.81 -14.03 8.05
C VAL A 199 -16.98 -14.77 8.68
N TYR A 200 -17.86 -14.00 9.31
CA TYR A 200 -19.08 -14.44 9.97
C TYR A 200 -20.24 -13.66 9.36
N LEU A 201 -21.15 -14.34 8.69
CA LEU A 201 -22.33 -13.76 8.10
C LEU A 201 -23.46 -13.69 9.13
N PRO A 202 -24.36 -12.70 9.00
CA PRO A 202 -25.54 -12.65 9.85
C PRO A 202 -26.43 -13.84 9.51
N ARG A 203 -26.53 -14.82 10.43
CA ARG A 203 -27.49 -15.92 10.28
C ARG A 203 -28.88 -15.33 10.29
N TYR A 204 -29.55 -15.37 9.14
CA TYR A 204 -30.95 -14.99 8.91
C TYR A 204 -31.78 -15.17 10.17
N SER A 205 -32.11 -14.04 10.84
CA SER A 205 -33.24 -13.73 11.73
C SER A 205 -33.78 -14.74 12.77
N GLY A 206 -33.34 -15.99 12.84
CA GLY A 206 -33.78 -17.00 13.81
C GLY A 206 -32.76 -17.31 14.91
N CYS A 207 -31.48 -16.97 14.71
CA CYS A 207 -30.43 -17.19 15.72
C CYS A 207 -30.26 -16.01 16.70
N ALA A 208 -30.89 -14.86 16.39
CA ALA A 208 -30.95 -13.70 17.30
C ALA A 208 -31.79 -13.99 18.56
N GLN A 209 -32.67 -15.01 18.54
CA GLN A 209 -33.38 -15.48 19.73
C GLN A 209 -32.39 -16.05 20.77
N ARG A 210 -31.43 -16.89 20.36
CA ARG A 210 -30.45 -17.52 21.26
C ARG A 210 -29.50 -16.56 21.98
N LEU A 211 -29.33 -15.34 21.47
CA LEU A 211 -28.50 -14.31 22.13
C LEU A 211 -29.29 -13.50 23.17
N LYS A 212 -30.63 -13.56 23.15
CA LYS A 212 -31.48 -12.98 24.19
C LYS A 212 -31.71 -13.95 25.37
N ASP A 213 -31.60 -15.25 25.12
CA ASP A 213 -31.89 -16.29 26.11
C ASP A 213 -30.70 -16.64 27.03
N ILE A 214 -29.59 -15.89 26.95
CA ILE A 214 -28.44 -16.01 27.84
C ILE A 214 -28.42 -14.76 28.74
N HIS A 215 -29.38 -14.71 29.65
CA HIS A 215 -29.35 -13.89 30.86
C HIS A 215 -29.20 -14.82 32.06
#